data_AF-C7CDM4-F1
#
_entry.id   AF-C7CDM4-F1
#
_cell.length_a   1.000
_cell.length_b   1.000
_cell.length_c   1.000
_cell.angle_alpha   90.00
_cell.angle_beta   90.00
_cell.angle_gamma   90.00
#
_symmetry.space_group_name_H-M   'P 1'
#
loop_
_entity.id
_entity.type
_entity.pdbx_description
1 polymer ?
#
loop_
_entity_poly.entity_id
_entity_poly.type
_entity_poly.pdbx_seq_one_letter_code
_entity_poly.pdbx_strand_id
1 'polypeptide(L)'
;MGAVRKLPPITLPTYDFDRLVAFGLAAYQRGDPDADFLLSELDRAVTVAASPPLGGVVAVTCRVSYRLDDEPTVHARRLAHPSSAVGSEEEISAASPLGVAMLGLRRGDRMPFRDNATGREHVVEIADVEPTRSTDDAVPPRPFDRLLRWSSQPMPAADQL
;
A
#
# COMPACT_ATOMS: atom_id res chain seq x y z
N MET A 1 23.37 -2.94 -14.84
CA MET A 1 22.03 -3.56 -14.93
C MET A 1 21.84 -4.44 -13.71
N GLY A 2 21.29 -3.88 -12.62
CA GLY A 2 20.93 -4.69 -11.44
C GLY A 2 19.72 -5.53 -11.81
N ALA A 3 19.79 -6.84 -11.58
CA ALA A 3 18.66 -7.72 -11.80
C ALA A 3 17.47 -7.19 -10.99
N VAL A 4 16.35 -6.88 -11.67
CA VAL A 4 15.09 -6.55 -11.00
C VAL A 4 14.67 -7.83 -10.30
N ARG A 5 14.90 -7.92 -9.00
CA ARG A 5 14.52 -9.08 -8.21
C ARG A 5 13.01 -9.18 -8.28
N LYS A 6 12.52 -10.25 -8.92
CA LYS A 6 11.09 -10.48 -9.08
C LYS A 6 10.54 -10.91 -7.72
N LEU A 7 10.10 -9.92 -6.95
CA LEU A 7 9.42 -10.12 -5.68
C LEU A 7 8.09 -10.86 -5.94
N PRO A 8 7.51 -11.60 -4.99
CA PRO A 8 6.15 -12.15 -5.11
C PRO A 8 5.10 -11.01 -5.20
N PRO A 9 4.01 -11.16 -5.96
CA PRO A 9 2.91 -10.19 -6.01
C PRO A 9 2.40 -9.82 -4.61
N ILE A 10 2.19 -8.54 -4.35
CA ILE A 10 1.49 -8.09 -3.14
C ILE A 10 -0.02 -8.32 -3.29
N THR A 11 -0.71 -8.61 -2.19
CA THR A 11 -2.17 -8.77 -2.16
C THR A 11 -2.81 -7.63 -1.38
N LEU A 12 -3.80 -6.94 -1.95
CA LEU A 12 -4.40 -5.74 -1.37
C LEU A 12 -5.93 -5.74 -1.47
N PRO A 13 -6.65 -5.17 -0.49
CA PRO A 13 -8.04 -4.74 -0.72
C PRO A 13 -8.10 -3.81 -1.95
N THR A 14 -9.11 -3.99 -2.81
CA THR A 14 -9.26 -3.13 -4.00
C THR A 14 -9.30 -1.64 -3.64
N TYR A 15 -9.88 -1.29 -2.49
CA TYR A 15 -9.92 0.09 -2.01
C TYR A 15 -8.53 0.68 -1.73
N ASP A 16 -7.65 -0.07 -1.07
CA ASP A 16 -6.29 0.37 -0.77
C ASP A 16 -5.46 0.46 -2.05
N PHE A 17 -5.64 -0.49 -2.96
CA PHE A 17 -5.02 -0.47 -4.28
C PHE A 17 -5.33 0.84 -5.01
N ASP A 18 -6.60 1.20 -5.14
CA ASP A 18 -7.01 2.40 -5.88
C ASP A 18 -6.38 3.67 -5.29
N ARG A 19 -6.32 3.76 -3.96
CA ARG A 19 -5.72 4.89 -3.24
C ARG A 19 -4.21 4.96 -3.38
N LEU A 20 -3.52 3.82 -3.29
CA LEU A 20 -2.07 3.76 -3.45
C LEU A 20 -1.66 4.04 -4.90
N VAL A 21 -2.44 3.62 -5.90
CA VAL A 21 -2.21 3.99 -7.31
C VAL A 21 -2.36 5.50 -7.50
N ALA A 22 -3.45 6.10 -6.98
CA ALA A 22 -3.65 7.55 -7.07
C ALA A 22 -2.51 8.33 -6.40
N PHE A 23 -2.05 7.88 -5.23
CA PHE A 23 -0.89 8.46 -4.56
C PHE A 23 0.39 8.29 -5.39
N GLY A 24 0.67 7.08 -5.88
CA GLY A 24 1.88 6.77 -6.64
C GLY A 24 1.99 7.58 -7.91
N LEU A 25 0.91 7.73 -8.68
CA LEU A 25 0.89 8.57 -9.88
C LEU A 25 1.15 10.04 -9.56
N ALA A 26 0.56 10.56 -8.48
CA ALA A 26 0.81 11.93 -8.04
C ALA A 26 2.25 12.12 -7.55
N ALA A 27 2.83 11.12 -6.87
CA ALA A 27 4.22 11.14 -6.42
C ALA A 27 5.20 11.09 -7.60
N TYR A 28 4.91 10.24 -8.60
CA TYR A 28 5.67 10.16 -9.84
C TYR A 28 5.73 11.49 -10.58
N GLN A 29 4.59 12.20 -10.69
CA GLN A 29 4.54 13.53 -11.30
C GLN A 29 5.38 14.58 -10.56
N ARG A 30 5.64 14.38 -9.26
CA ARG A 30 6.52 15.26 -8.47
C ARG A 30 8.00 14.85 -8.51
N GLY A 31 8.34 13.73 -9.13
CA GLY A 31 9.70 13.19 -9.16
C GLY A 31 10.14 12.53 -7.85
N ASP A 32 9.21 11.99 -7.07
CA ASP A 32 9.51 11.28 -5.82
C ASP A 32 10.25 9.96 -6.12
N PRO A 33 11.45 9.71 -5.54
CA PRO A 33 12.23 8.51 -5.82
C PRO A 33 11.54 7.20 -5.41
N ASP A 34 10.58 7.25 -4.49
CA ASP A 34 9.87 6.04 -4.01
C ASP A 34 8.67 5.68 -4.91
N ALA A 35 8.25 6.59 -5.79
CA ALA A 35 7.06 6.41 -6.63
C ALA A 35 7.19 5.24 -7.62
N ASP A 36 8.35 5.11 -8.26
CA ASP A 36 8.59 4.05 -9.25
C ASP A 36 8.50 2.66 -8.61
N PHE A 37 9.08 2.51 -7.42
CA PHE A 37 9.03 1.25 -6.69
C PHE A 37 7.59 0.90 -6.33
N LEU A 38 6.86 1.83 -5.70
CA LEU A 38 5.45 1.64 -5.35
C LEU A 38 4.59 1.26 -6.58
N LEU A 39 4.70 2.01 -7.67
CA LEU A 39 3.91 1.76 -8.89
C LEU A 39 4.27 0.42 -9.53
N SER A 40 5.54 0.02 -9.53
CA SER A 40 5.96 -1.29 -10.04
C SER A 40 5.40 -2.46 -9.24
N GLU A 41 5.25 -2.28 -7.92
CA GLU A 41 4.70 -3.28 -7.00
C GLU A 41 3.16 -3.35 -7.11
N LEU A 42 2.51 -2.21 -7.36
CA LEU A 42 1.08 -2.16 -7.64
C LEU A 42 0.74 -2.76 -9.01
N ASP A 43 1.54 -2.54 -10.05
CA ASP A 43 1.29 -3.09 -11.41
C ASP A 43 1.12 -4.62 -11.40
N ARG A 44 1.87 -5.28 -10.51
CA ARG A 44 1.86 -6.73 -10.33
C ARG A 44 0.98 -7.21 -9.17
N ALA A 45 0.24 -6.33 -8.51
CA ALA A 45 -0.55 -6.65 -7.32
C ALA A 45 -1.82 -7.45 -7.64
N VAL A 46 -2.22 -8.31 -6.70
CA VAL A 46 -3.52 -9.01 -6.74
C VAL A 46 -4.50 -8.25 -5.84
N THR A 47 -5.64 -7.85 -6.40
CA THR A 47 -6.69 -7.18 -5.61
C THR A 47 -7.76 -8.15 -5.15
N VAL A 48 -8.27 -7.94 -3.94
CA VAL A 48 -9.37 -8.71 -3.36
C VAL A 48 -10.51 -7.78 -2.98
N ALA A 49 -11.75 -8.19 -3.29
CA ALA A 49 -12.96 -7.39 -3.08
C ALA A 49 -13.37 -7.24 -1.60
N ALA A 50 -12.59 -7.80 -0.66
CA ALA A 50 -12.96 -7.84 0.74
C ALA A 50 -13.05 -6.45 1.37
N SER A 51 -14.16 -6.18 2.06
CA SER A 51 -14.21 -5.18 3.13
C SER A 51 -13.47 -5.73 4.36
N PRO A 52 -12.77 -4.90 5.16
CA PRO A 52 -12.05 -5.37 6.33
C PRO A 52 -12.90 -6.25 7.28
N PRO A 53 -12.29 -7.26 7.93
CA PRO A 53 -10.86 -7.59 7.90
C PRO A 53 -10.52 -8.77 6.97
N LEU A 54 -9.51 -8.59 6.10
CA LEU A 54 -8.80 -9.72 5.48
C LEU A 54 -8.03 -10.45 6.59
N GLY A 55 -8.60 -11.53 7.13
CA GLY A 55 -8.07 -12.23 8.30
C GLY A 55 -6.55 -12.49 8.25
N GLY A 56 -5.79 -11.67 8.99
CA GLY A 56 -4.34 -11.80 9.15
C GLY A 56 -3.49 -11.37 7.95
N VAL A 57 -4.06 -10.69 6.94
CA VAL A 57 -3.30 -10.10 5.82
C VAL A 57 -3.01 -8.65 6.13
N VAL A 58 -1.75 -8.22 5.99
CA VAL A 58 -1.36 -6.83 6.13
C VAL A 58 -2.03 -5.99 5.04
N ALA A 59 -2.84 -5.04 5.46
CA ALA A 59 -3.45 -4.01 4.62
C ALA A 59 -3.11 -2.63 5.16
N VAL A 60 -3.52 -1.57 4.45
CA VAL A 60 -3.35 -0.21 4.97
C VAL A 60 -4.19 -0.07 6.23
N THR A 61 -3.70 0.72 7.19
CA THR A 61 -4.21 0.95 8.56
C THR A 61 -4.01 -0.19 9.57
N CYS A 62 -3.55 -1.37 9.15
CA CYS A 62 -3.24 -2.46 10.07
C CYS A 62 -2.13 -2.09 11.05
N ARG A 63 -2.19 -2.62 12.27
CA ARG A 63 -1.05 -2.63 13.19
C ARG A 63 -0.28 -3.92 12.96
N VAL A 64 0.98 -3.80 12.60
CA VAL A 64 1.82 -4.91 12.14
C VAL A 64 2.98 -5.07 13.11
N SER A 65 3.14 -6.29 13.63
CA SER A 65 4.33 -6.69 14.37
C SER A 65 5.30 -7.36 13.40
N TYR A 66 6.56 -6.92 13.36
CA TYR A 66 7.54 -7.39 12.40
C TYR A 66 8.97 -7.40 12.96
N ARG A 67 9.85 -8.11 12.26
CA ARG A 67 11.29 -8.16 12.52
C ARG A 67 12.04 -7.81 11.25
N LEU A 68 13.23 -7.22 11.39
CA LEU A 68 14.16 -6.99 10.29
C LEU A 68 15.35 -7.93 10.44
N ASP A 69 15.82 -8.53 9.34
CA ASP A 69 17.07 -9.29 9.26
C ASP A 69 17.29 -10.32 10.39
N ASP A 70 16.21 -10.99 10.80
CA ASP A 70 16.18 -11.95 11.90
C ASP A 70 16.61 -11.38 13.27
N GLU A 71 16.70 -10.05 13.41
CA GLU A 71 17.02 -9.35 14.66
C GLU A 71 16.06 -9.77 15.78
N PRO A 72 16.53 -9.87 17.05
CA PRO A 72 15.70 -10.32 18.17
C PRO A 72 14.55 -9.35 18.49
N THR A 73 14.66 -8.09 18.06
CA THR A 73 13.69 -7.03 18.32
C THR A 73 12.45 -7.21 17.44
N VAL A 74 11.27 -7.20 18.06
CA VAL A 74 9.98 -7.11 17.36
C VAL A 74 9.51 -5.67 17.43
N HIS A 75 9.25 -5.07 16.26
CA HIS A 75 8.67 -3.75 16.13
C HIS A 75 7.16 -3.89 15.90
N ALA A 76 6.35 -3.05 16.54
CA ALA A 76 4.91 -3.00 16.33
C ALA A 76 4.50 -1.60 15.88
N ARG A 77 4.18 -1.43 14.59
CA ARG A 77 3.88 -0.14 13.97
C ARG A 77 2.62 -0.22 13.12
N ARG A 78 1.95 0.93 12.95
CA ARG A 78 0.78 1.04 12.07
C ARG A 78 1.24 1.29 10.65
N LEU A 79 0.71 0.53 9.69
CA LEU A 79 0.93 0.77 8.28
C LEU A 79 -0.01 1.88 7.80
N ALA A 80 0.46 3.12 7.77
CA ALA A 80 -0.35 4.28 7.46
C ALA A 80 -0.42 4.53 5.95
N HIS A 81 -1.55 5.08 5.50
CA HIS A 81 -1.63 5.60 4.15
C HIS A 81 -0.62 6.74 3.97
N PRO A 82 0.07 6.87 2.82
CA PRO A 82 1.14 7.86 2.65
C PRO A 82 0.70 9.31 2.89
N SER A 83 -0.54 9.65 2.52
CA SER A 83 -1.13 10.98 2.77
C SER A 83 -1.47 11.27 4.23
N SER A 84 -1.56 10.25 5.09
CA SER A 84 -1.89 10.38 6.51
C SER A 84 -0.73 10.04 7.43
N ALA A 85 0.39 9.54 6.89
CA ALA A 85 1.55 9.16 7.69
C ALA A 85 2.16 10.41 8.31
N VAL A 86 2.27 10.44 9.64
CA VAL A 86 2.77 11.63 10.36
C VAL A 86 4.27 11.58 10.64
N GLY A 87 4.97 10.57 10.12
CA GLY A 87 6.42 10.41 10.26
C GLY A 87 6.88 10.06 11.68
N SER A 88 6.00 9.52 12.53
CA SER A 88 6.34 9.06 13.87
C SER A 88 7.02 7.68 13.85
N GLU A 89 7.71 7.34 14.93
CA GLU A 89 8.26 5.98 15.14
C GLU A 89 7.16 4.91 15.26
N GLU A 90 5.91 5.32 15.46
CA GLU A 90 4.76 4.41 15.56
C GLU A 90 4.14 4.06 14.19
N GLU A 91 4.52 4.75 13.12
CA GLU A 91 3.89 4.64 11.80
C GLU A 91 4.87 4.36 10.68
N ILE A 92 4.52 3.44 9.80
CA ILE A 92 5.22 3.18 8.54
C ILE A 92 4.33 3.66 7.41
N SER A 93 4.85 4.50 6.52
CA SER A 93 4.13 4.83 5.28
C SER A 93 4.05 3.59 4.39
N ALA A 94 2.85 3.27 3.90
CA ALA A 94 2.63 2.19 2.93
C ALA A 94 3.35 2.41 1.58
N ALA A 95 3.84 3.61 1.31
CA ALA A 95 4.66 3.92 0.13
C ALA A 95 6.16 3.82 0.37
N SER A 96 6.60 3.68 1.64
CA SER A 96 8.02 3.44 1.93
C SER A 96 8.43 2.03 1.47
N PRO A 97 9.71 1.78 1.17
CA PRO A 97 10.16 0.45 0.78
C PRO A 97 9.79 -0.66 1.77
N LEU A 98 9.91 -0.38 3.07
CA LEU A 98 9.48 -1.30 4.13
C LEU A 98 7.97 -1.52 4.12
N GLY A 99 7.19 -0.44 3.99
CA GLY A 99 5.73 -0.51 3.97
C GLY A 99 5.20 -1.31 2.79
N VAL A 100 5.73 -1.06 1.59
CA VAL A 100 5.38 -1.79 0.36
C VAL A 100 5.69 -3.28 0.51
N ALA A 101 6.85 -3.61 1.07
CA ALA A 101 7.25 -5.00 1.29
C ALA A 101 6.35 -5.76 2.26
N MET A 102 5.69 -5.06 3.19
CA MET A 102 4.74 -5.68 4.12
C MET A 102 3.35 -5.92 3.52
N LEU A 103 2.95 -5.17 2.49
CA LEU A 103 1.60 -5.24 1.94
C LEU A 103 1.27 -6.65 1.44
N GLY A 104 0.14 -7.19 1.93
CA GLY A 104 -0.33 -8.51 1.54
C GLY A 104 0.36 -9.68 2.23
N LEU A 105 1.39 -9.44 3.05
CA LEU A 105 2.02 -10.47 3.85
C LEU A 105 1.11 -10.93 4.99
N ARG A 106 1.31 -12.16 5.45
CA ARG A 106 0.69 -12.76 6.63
C ARG A 106 1.74 -13.12 7.67
N ARG A 107 1.30 -13.50 8.87
CA ARG A 107 2.20 -14.02 9.91
C ARG A 107 3.10 -15.13 9.36
N GLY A 108 4.41 -14.96 9.55
CA GLY A 108 5.46 -15.87 9.10
C GLY A 108 5.95 -15.61 7.68
N ASP A 109 5.27 -14.78 6.90
CA ASP A 109 5.74 -14.39 5.57
C ASP A 109 6.95 -13.46 5.67
N ARG A 110 7.83 -13.56 4.67
CA ARG A 110 9.07 -12.80 4.58
C ARG A 110 9.19 -12.15 3.21
N MET A 111 9.72 -10.93 3.17
CA MET A 111 9.92 -10.19 1.93
C MET A 111 11.23 -9.40 1.98
N PRO A 112 12.12 -9.57 0.98
CA PRO A 112 13.27 -8.69 0.86
C PRO A 112 12.84 -7.32 0.32
N PHE A 113 13.48 -6.27 0.81
CA PHE A 113 13.32 -4.92 0.29
C PHE A 113 14.66 -4.18 0.33
N ARG A 114 14.75 -3.11 -0.44
CA ARG A 114 15.93 -2.23 -0.45
C ARG A 114 15.58 -0.93 0.25
N ASP A 115 16.34 -0.58 1.27
CA ASP A 115 16.22 0.73 1.90
C ASP A 115 16.83 1.79 0.97
N ASN A 116 16.02 2.79 0.59
CA ASN A 116 16.45 3.85 -0.31
C ASN A 116 17.38 4.87 0.38
N ALA A 117 17.32 5.01 1.71
CA ALA A 117 18.18 5.92 2.45
C ALA A 117 19.61 5.37 2.61
N THR A 118 19.74 4.08 2.94
CA THR A 118 21.05 3.44 3.15
C THR A 118 21.55 2.64 1.95
N GLY A 119 20.67 2.33 0.99
CA GLY A 119 20.96 1.49 -0.16
C GLY A 119 21.10 0.00 0.17
N ARG A 120 20.92 -0.40 1.45
CA ARG A 120 21.09 -1.78 1.93
C ARG A 120 19.87 -2.63 1.61
N GLU A 121 20.11 -3.93 1.40
CA GLU A 121 19.02 -4.91 1.36
C GLU A 121 18.70 -5.39 2.77
N HIS A 122 17.42 -5.52 3.04
CA HIS A 122 16.85 -6.02 4.28
C HIS A 122 15.80 -7.09 3.98
N VAL A 123 15.49 -7.92 4.97
CA VAL A 123 14.34 -8.84 4.92
C VAL A 123 13.41 -8.50 6.07
N VAL A 124 12.16 -8.19 5.75
CA VAL A 124 11.09 -8.08 6.76
C VAL A 124 10.42 -9.43 6.95
N GLU A 125 10.15 -9.79 8.20
CA GLU A 125 9.31 -10.92 8.60
C GLU A 125 8.12 -10.43 9.41
N ILE A 126 6.91 -10.90 9.10
CA ILE A 126 5.70 -10.55 9.85
C ILE A 126 5.55 -11.49 11.05
N ALA A 127 5.64 -10.92 12.26
CA ALA A 127 5.42 -11.63 13.51
C ALA A 127 3.93 -11.72 13.88
N ASP A 128 3.14 -10.67 13.60
CA ASP A 128 1.69 -10.68 13.79
C ASP A 128 1.00 -9.55 13.01
N VAL A 129 -0.30 -9.71 12.75
CA VAL A 129 -1.14 -8.69 12.09
C VAL A 129 -2.40 -8.48 12.90
N GLU A 130 -2.49 -7.32 13.55
CA GLU A 130 -3.71 -6.92 14.23
C GLU A 130 -4.64 -6.24 13.22
N PRO A 131 -5.89 -6.73 13.06
CA PRO A 131 -6.86 -6.04 12.25
C PRO A 131 -7.13 -4.65 12.83
N THR A 132 -7.33 -3.67 11.96
CA THR A 132 -7.73 -2.32 12.36
C THR A 132 -8.99 -2.44 13.21
N ARG A 133 -8.93 -2.08 14.50
CA ARG A 133 -10.15 -1.98 15.32
C ARG A 133 -10.99 -0.87 14.69
N SER A 134 -12.06 -1.24 13.98
CA SER A 134 -12.94 -0.29 13.33
C SER A 134 -13.47 0.72 14.34
N THR A 135 -13.02 1.96 14.25
CA THR A 135 -13.80 3.16 14.54
C THR A 135 -13.15 4.34 13.82
N ASP A 136 -13.86 4.89 12.84
CA ASP A 136 -13.80 6.31 12.37
C ASP A 136 -13.09 6.70 11.07
N ASP A 137 -12.45 5.79 10.32
CA ASP A 137 -12.13 6.12 8.92
C ASP A 137 -13.34 5.80 8.03
N ALA A 138 -14.26 6.76 7.90
CA ALA A 138 -15.24 6.72 6.82
C ALA A 138 -14.47 6.56 5.51
N VAL A 139 -14.55 5.39 4.89
CA VAL A 139 -13.87 5.05 3.63
C VAL A 139 -14.23 6.11 2.59
N PRO A 140 -13.37 7.09 2.24
CA PRO A 140 -13.67 8.05 1.18
C PRO A 140 -14.00 7.32 -0.12
N PRO A 141 -14.82 7.91 -1.01
CA PRO A 141 -15.16 7.30 -2.30
C PRO A 141 -13.89 6.95 -3.07
N ARG A 142 -13.88 5.81 -3.76
CA ARG A 142 -12.68 5.36 -4.49
C ARG A 142 -12.33 6.42 -5.54
N PRO A 143 -11.04 6.73 -5.73
CA PRO A 143 -10.60 7.70 -6.73
C PRO A 143 -11.22 7.45 -8.11
N PHE A 144 -11.35 6.18 -8.50
CA PHE A 144 -11.86 5.78 -9.82
C PHE A 144 -13.38 5.65 -9.92
N ASP A 145 -14.11 5.60 -8.80
CA ASP A 145 -15.59 5.55 -8.83
C ASP A 145 -16.15 6.82 -9.48
N ARG A 146 -15.49 7.97 -9.28
CA ARG A 146 -15.91 9.25 -9.85
C ARG A 146 -15.71 9.31 -11.37
N LEU A 147 -14.68 8.64 -11.89
CA LEU A 147 -14.39 8.58 -13.32
C LEU A 147 -15.37 7.64 -14.04
N LEU A 148 -15.75 6.53 -13.41
CA LEU A 148 -16.72 5.58 -13.96
C LEU A 148 -18.17 6.11 -13.95
N ARG A 149 -18.50 7.11 -13.09
CA ARG A 149 -19.82 7.77 -13.15
C ARG A 149 -19.99 8.72 -14.34
N TRP A 150 -18.91 9.25 -14.92
CA TRP A 150 -18.98 10.18 -16.06
C TRP A 150 -19.44 9.48 -17.35
N SER A 151 -19.10 8.20 -17.54
CA SER A 151 -19.44 7.43 -18.75
C SER A 151 -20.92 7.02 -18.83
N SER A 152 -21.74 7.35 -17.82
CA SER A 152 -23.18 7.03 -17.78
C SER A 152 -24.10 8.27 -17.79
N GLN A 153 -23.57 9.48 -17.98
CA GLN A 153 -24.42 10.64 -18.23
C GLN A 153 -24.83 10.67 -19.71
N PRO A 154 -26.14 10.78 -20.04
CA PRO A 154 -26.53 11.09 -21.41
C PRO A 154 -25.88 12.42 -21.79
N MET A 155 -25.18 12.45 -22.93
CA MET A 155 -24.68 13.69 -23.53
C MET A 155 -25.84 14.71 -23.55
N PRO A 156 -25.62 15.97 -23.11
CA PRO A 156 -26.65 16.98 -23.29
C PRO A 156 -27.00 17.03 -24.77
N ALA A 157 -28.30 16.92 -25.08
CA ALA A 157 -28.77 17.10 -26.45
C ALA A 157 -28.20 18.43 -26.94
N ALA A 158 -27.40 18.36 -28.00
CA ALA A 158 -26.97 19.56 -28.69
C ALA A 158 -28.25 20.27 -29.14
N ASP A 159 -28.60 21.35 -28.44
CA ASP A 159 -29.66 22.24 -28.87
C ASP A 159 -29.24 22.77 -30.25
N GLN A 160 -29.87 22.19 -31.27
CA GLN A 160 -30.04 22.84 -32.55
C GLN A 160 -30.96 24.03 -32.29
N LEU A 161 -30.38 25.23 -32.26
CA LEU A 161 -30.74 26.40 -33.09
C LEU A 161 -29.99 27.66 -32.62
#